data_AF-A0A812JUX8-F1
#
_entry.id   AF-A0A812JUX8-F1
#
_cell.length_a   1.000
_cell.length_b   1.000
_cell.length_c   1.000
_cell.angle_alpha   90.00
_cell.angle_beta   90.00
_cell.angle_gamma   90.00
#
_symmetry.space_group_name_H-M   'P 1'
#
loop_
_entity.id
_entity.type
_entity.pdbx_description
1 polymer ?
#
loop_
_entity_poly.entity_id
_entity_poly.type
_entity_poly.pdbx_seq_one_letter_code
_entity_poly.pdbx_strand_id
1 'polypeptide(L)'
;MDRQEKLRRLEATKRRVPALSASALAGLLQDIEANGLPGLSGRKHVKEATVNSLDMNSYGDLIQIVHITGKDNKNIPLVYANFFTLLQGFFLQCKPFRDLLISTMQGAAARALSLCFYADEINPGNSLAVEQNRKIWCVYLSFLEFGPVILAREQAWLPICCQRSTLVSALPGGVSQLAACILEDIFNSDRAEPEILGIQLQGPAKELYKLRFTLGAFLQDGQAHKLLFSVKGDSGTRCCILCQNVVAQGSNLEDAVLTSLASAEEELILTSDADFERSVQTLLRKHTELNKGDFALWQQACGITYNPAALIFQPSLQRLVKPISQWLHDWMHCFFQKGIWLLGLTIPFPS
;
A
#
# COMPACT_ATOMS: atom_id res chain seq x y z
N MET A 1 44.87 -23.16 5.24
CA MET A 1 44.41 -22.44 4.03
C MET A 1 44.84 -20.99 4.18
N ASP A 2 45.64 -20.48 3.25
CA ASP A 2 46.10 -19.09 3.21
C ASP A 2 44.92 -18.10 3.18
N ARG A 3 45.10 -16.91 3.80
CA ARG A 3 44.04 -15.88 3.88
C ARG A 3 43.62 -15.42 2.49
N GLN A 4 44.55 -15.30 1.54
CA GLN A 4 44.20 -14.92 0.18
C GLN A 4 43.33 -15.97 -0.50
N GLU A 5 43.62 -17.26 -0.30
CA GLU A 5 42.80 -18.32 -0.87
C GLU A 5 41.38 -18.34 -0.29
N LYS A 6 41.23 -18.06 1.02
CA LYS A 6 39.90 -17.90 1.66
C LYS A 6 39.12 -16.73 1.05
N LEU A 7 39.77 -15.58 0.86
CA LEU A 7 39.14 -14.40 0.24
C LEU A 7 38.73 -14.67 -1.21
N ARG A 8 39.59 -15.36 -1.99
CA ARG A 8 39.30 -15.74 -3.37
C ARG A 8 38.08 -16.66 -3.48
N ARG A 9 37.97 -17.64 -2.58
CA ARG A 9 36.79 -18.53 -2.51
C ARG A 9 35.51 -17.78 -2.15
N LEU A 10 35.57 -16.85 -1.19
CA LEU A 10 34.41 -16.05 -0.80
C LEU A 10 33.90 -15.19 -1.97
N GLU A 11 34.81 -14.49 -2.65
CA GLU A 11 34.49 -13.68 -3.82
C GLU A 11 33.93 -14.53 -4.98
N ALA A 12 34.50 -15.71 -5.23
CA ALA A 12 34.00 -16.63 -6.24
C ALA A 12 32.57 -17.12 -5.92
N THR A 13 32.24 -17.37 -4.66
CA THR A 13 30.87 -17.73 -4.24
C THR A 13 29.90 -16.58 -4.44
N LYS A 14 30.27 -15.36 -4.03
CA LYS A 14 29.45 -14.15 -4.23
C LYS A 14 29.11 -13.94 -5.70
N ARG A 15 30.07 -14.12 -6.61
CA ARG A 15 29.86 -13.98 -8.06
C ARG A 15 28.93 -15.04 -8.66
N ARG A 16 28.92 -16.26 -8.10
CA ARG A 16 28.02 -17.34 -8.56
C ARG A 16 26.57 -17.12 -8.16
N VAL A 17 26.33 -16.36 -7.09
CA VAL A 17 24.97 -16.10 -6.56
C VAL A 17 24.76 -14.59 -6.40
N PRO A 18 24.76 -13.82 -7.52
CA PRO A 18 24.81 -12.37 -7.48
C PRO A 18 23.58 -11.71 -6.85
N ALA A 19 22.45 -12.43 -6.76
CA ALA A 19 21.24 -11.96 -6.10
C ALA A 19 21.34 -11.95 -4.56
N LEU A 20 22.35 -12.61 -3.97
CA LEU A 20 22.56 -12.62 -2.53
C LEU A 20 23.41 -11.40 -2.13
N SER A 21 22.84 -10.51 -1.32
CA SER A 21 23.58 -9.33 -0.81
C SER A 21 24.77 -9.76 0.05
N ALA A 22 25.76 -8.87 0.22
CA ALA A 22 26.93 -9.18 1.04
C ALA A 22 26.56 -9.50 2.50
N SER A 23 25.56 -8.82 3.06
CA SER A 23 25.04 -9.10 4.40
C SER A 23 24.29 -10.43 4.46
N ALA A 24 23.48 -10.76 3.45
CA ALA A 24 22.79 -12.04 3.37
C ALA A 24 23.77 -13.22 3.23
N LEU A 25 24.84 -13.06 2.44
CA LEU A 25 25.90 -14.07 2.32
C LEU A 25 26.63 -14.28 3.64
N ALA A 26 27.01 -13.19 4.32
CA ALA A 26 27.67 -13.27 5.62
C ALA A 26 26.77 -13.95 6.67
N GLY A 27 25.50 -13.54 6.75
CA GLY A 27 24.52 -14.13 7.66
C GLY A 27 24.26 -15.61 7.38
N LEU A 28 24.12 -16.00 6.11
CA LEU A 28 23.96 -17.40 5.71
C LEU A 28 25.17 -18.25 6.12
N LEU A 29 26.39 -17.74 5.92
CA LEU A 29 27.60 -18.48 6.31
C LEU A 29 27.73 -18.62 7.83
N GLN A 30 27.37 -17.59 8.60
CA GLN A 30 27.33 -17.65 10.07
C GLN A 30 26.28 -18.65 10.57
N ASP A 31 25.10 -18.68 9.96
CA ASP A 31 24.04 -19.64 10.29
C ASP A 31 24.49 -21.08 9.98
N ILE A 32 25.11 -21.32 8.83
CA ILE A 32 25.67 -22.63 8.47
C ILE A 32 26.79 -23.06 9.42
N GLU A 33 27.63 -22.12 9.85
CA GLU A 33 28.68 -22.41 10.84
C GLU A 33 28.09 -22.80 12.21
N ALA A 34 27.01 -22.14 12.62
CA ALA A 34 26.36 -22.39 13.91
C ALA A 34 25.45 -23.64 13.91
N ASN A 35 24.68 -23.84 12.84
CA ASN A 35 23.57 -24.80 12.78
C ASN A 35 23.80 -25.93 11.76
N GLY A 36 24.86 -25.85 10.95
CA GLY A 36 25.11 -26.77 9.85
C GLY A 36 24.30 -26.44 8.59
N LEU A 37 24.59 -27.16 7.51
CA LEU A 37 23.79 -27.06 6.27
C LEU A 37 22.40 -27.68 6.50
N PRO A 38 21.32 -27.03 6.04
CA PRO A 38 20.00 -27.65 6.01
C PRO A 38 20.04 -28.97 5.22
N GLY A 39 19.44 -30.04 5.76
CA GLY A 39 19.40 -31.35 5.09
C GLY A 39 18.64 -31.36 3.75
N LEU A 40 17.88 -30.30 3.48
CA LEU A 40 17.12 -30.08 2.25
C LEU A 40 17.52 -28.73 1.63
N SER A 41 17.93 -28.72 0.36
CA SER A 41 18.44 -27.51 -0.32
C SER A 41 17.82 -27.21 -1.69
N GLY A 42 17.02 -28.12 -2.24
CA GLY A 42 16.36 -27.94 -3.53
C GLY A 42 15.25 -26.88 -3.51
N ARG A 43 15.04 -26.19 -4.64
CA ARG A 43 13.98 -25.18 -4.81
C ARG A 43 12.58 -25.68 -4.45
N LYS A 44 12.28 -26.96 -4.72
CA LYS A 44 11.02 -27.59 -4.33
C LYS A 44 10.85 -27.66 -2.80
N HIS A 45 11.92 -27.96 -2.07
CA HIS A 45 11.89 -28.03 -0.61
C HIS A 45 11.74 -26.64 0.01
N VAL A 46 12.30 -25.60 -0.62
CA VAL A 46 12.05 -24.21 -0.21
C VAL A 46 10.56 -23.88 -0.33
N LYS A 47 9.92 -24.25 -1.46
CA LYS A 47 8.48 -24.06 -1.64
C LYS A 47 7.67 -24.87 -0.63
N GLU A 48 8.01 -26.14 -0.41
CA GLU A 48 7.35 -27.01 0.58
C GLU A 48 7.49 -26.45 2.00
N ALA A 49 8.68 -25.98 2.38
CA ALA A 49 8.92 -25.33 3.66
C ALA A 49 8.06 -24.06 3.83
N THR A 50 7.95 -23.23 2.78
CA THR A 50 7.05 -22.07 2.79
C THR A 50 5.59 -22.50 2.95
N VAL A 51 5.13 -23.53 2.22
CA VAL A 51 3.75 -24.04 2.35
C VAL A 51 3.48 -24.57 3.75
N ASN A 52 4.43 -25.29 4.35
CA ASN A 52 4.29 -25.77 5.73
C ASN A 52 4.23 -24.63 6.75
N SER A 53 4.86 -23.49 6.46
CA SER A 53 4.76 -22.29 7.31
C SER A 53 3.43 -21.55 7.17
N LEU A 54 2.56 -21.92 6.23
CA LEU A 54 1.23 -21.30 6.05
C LEU A 54 0.18 -21.79 7.06
N ASP A 55 0.46 -22.83 7.85
CA ASP A 55 -0.46 -23.39 8.87
C ASP A 55 -0.61 -22.48 10.12
N MET A 56 -0.39 -21.18 9.96
CA MET A 56 -0.60 -20.20 11.01
C MET A 56 -2.09 -19.84 11.06
N ASN A 57 -2.67 -19.88 12.26
CA ASN A 57 -4.11 -19.68 12.46
C ASN A 57 -4.46 -18.88 13.74
N SER A 58 -3.53 -18.09 14.28
CA SER A 58 -3.71 -17.41 15.57
C SER A 58 -4.92 -16.48 15.65
N TYR A 59 -5.28 -15.86 14.52
CA TYR A 59 -6.49 -15.06 14.35
C TYR A 59 -7.35 -15.63 13.20
N GLY A 60 -7.35 -16.95 13.03
CA GLY A 60 -7.91 -17.63 11.86
C GLY A 60 -6.90 -17.79 10.72
N ASP A 61 -7.30 -18.44 9.64
CA ASP A 61 -6.39 -18.88 8.57
C ASP A 61 -5.55 -17.74 7.99
N LEU A 62 -4.25 -18.00 7.76
CA LEU A 62 -3.33 -17.02 7.19
C LEU A 62 -3.78 -16.55 5.80
N ILE A 63 -4.28 -17.44 4.96
CA ILE A 63 -4.71 -17.12 3.60
C ILE A 63 -6.23 -17.01 3.57
N GLN A 64 -6.74 -15.83 3.25
CA GLN A 64 -8.16 -15.56 3.10
C GLN A 64 -8.54 -15.62 1.62
N ILE A 65 -9.73 -16.16 1.35
CA ILE A 65 -10.34 -16.17 0.01
C ILE A 65 -11.72 -15.52 0.11
N VAL A 66 -11.86 -14.31 -0.43
CA VAL A 66 -13.13 -13.59 -0.49
C VAL A 66 -13.64 -13.57 -1.92
N HIS A 67 -14.90 -13.93 -2.08
CA HIS A 67 -15.57 -14.06 -3.36
C HIS A 67 -16.33 -12.78 -3.69
N ILE A 68 -15.93 -12.08 -4.75
CA ILE A 68 -16.51 -10.81 -5.17
C ILE A 68 -17.18 -10.95 -6.54
N THR A 69 -18.35 -10.35 -6.70
CA THR A 69 -19.02 -10.30 -8.00
C THR A 69 -18.27 -9.35 -8.94
N GLY A 70 -17.73 -9.91 -10.02
CA GLY A 70 -17.03 -9.20 -11.08
C GLY A 70 -17.95 -8.38 -11.99
N LYS A 71 -17.35 -7.58 -12.87
CA LYS A 71 -18.06 -6.75 -13.87
C LYS A 71 -18.94 -7.58 -14.82
N ASP A 72 -18.58 -8.83 -15.06
CA ASP A 72 -19.31 -9.78 -15.92
C ASP A 72 -20.25 -10.71 -15.11
N ASN A 73 -20.57 -10.32 -13.87
CA ASN A 73 -21.34 -11.11 -12.89
C ASN A 73 -20.72 -12.47 -12.54
N LYS A 74 -19.46 -12.73 -12.90
CA LYS A 74 -18.75 -13.91 -12.43
C LYS A 74 -18.22 -13.71 -11.02
N ASN A 75 -18.10 -14.81 -10.30
CA ASN A 75 -17.50 -14.80 -8.98
C ASN A 75 -15.98 -14.81 -9.09
N ILE A 76 -15.32 -13.78 -8.57
CA ILE A 76 -13.87 -13.59 -8.62
C ILE A 76 -13.30 -13.87 -7.23
N PRO A 77 -12.38 -14.86 -7.08
CA PRO A 77 -11.71 -15.11 -5.82
C PRO A 77 -10.59 -14.09 -5.60
N LEU A 78 -10.74 -13.26 -4.58
CA LEU A 78 -9.67 -12.41 -4.04
C LEU A 78 -8.95 -13.18 -2.96
N VAL A 79 -7.63 -13.27 -3.12
CA VAL A 79 -6.73 -13.96 -2.18
C VAL A 79 -5.79 -12.96 -1.56
N TYR A 80 -5.79 -12.86 -0.24
CA TYR A 80 -4.89 -12.00 0.53
C TYR A 80 -4.62 -12.61 1.91
N ALA A 81 -3.56 -12.15 2.56
CA ALA A 81 -3.19 -12.62 3.88
C ALA A 81 -4.09 -11.97 4.95
N ASN A 82 -4.55 -12.77 5.92
CA ASN A 82 -5.10 -12.27 7.17
C ASN A 82 -4.01 -11.50 7.91
N PHE A 83 -4.17 -10.19 8.02
CA PHE A 83 -3.17 -9.30 8.59
C PHE A 83 -2.80 -9.69 10.03
N PHE A 84 -3.79 -10.04 10.86
CA PHE A 84 -3.56 -10.36 12.26
C PHE A 84 -2.76 -11.65 12.44
N THR A 85 -3.12 -12.69 11.70
CA THR A 85 -2.38 -13.97 11.72
C THR A 85 -0.98 -13.81 11.15
N LEU A 86 -0.82 -13.04 10.07
CA LEU A 86 0.48 -12.72 9.50
C LEU A 86 1.36 -11.96 10.51
N LEU A 87 0.81 -10.93 11.14
CA LEU A 87 1.51 -10.12 12.13
C LEU A 87 1.93 -10.94 13.34
N GLN A 88 1.05 -11.80 13.87
CA GLN A 88 1.38 -12.74 14.95
C GLN A 88 2.47 -13.73 14.53
N GLY A 89 2.42 -14.24 13.30
CA GLY A 89 3.45 -15.11 12.73
C GLY A 89 4.82 -14.45 12.69
N PHE A 90 4.90 -13.23 12.14
CA PHE A 90 6.12 -12.44 12.11
C PHE A 90 6.62 -12.10 13.52
N PHE A 91 5.71 -11.75 14.43
CA PHE A 91 6.05 -11.47 15.82
C PHE A 91 6.63 -12.71 16.53
N LEU A 92 6.11 -13.90 16.26
CA LEU A 92 6.58 -15.14 16.88
C LEU A 92 7.93 -15.60 16.27
N GLN A 93 8.06 -15.58 14.95
CA GLN A 93 9.16 -16.24 14.24
C GLN A 93 10.32 -15.30 13.89
N CYS A 94 10.09 -14.00 13.71
CA CYS A 94 11.11 -13.04 13.31
C CYS A 94 11.56 -12.18 14.49
N LYS A 95 12.65 -12.58 15.15
CA LYS A 95 13.20 -11.83 16.30
C LYS A 95 13.48 -10.35 15.97
N PRO A 96 14.14 -9.97 14.86
CA PRO A 96 14.38 -8.56 14.55
C PRO A 96 13.09 -7.75 14.39
N PHE A 97 12.08 -8.30 13.73
CA PHE A 97 10.77 -7.65 13.59
C PHE A 97 10.06 -7.51 14.93
N ARG A 98 10.07 -8.56 15.75
CA ARG A 98 9.52 -8.54 17.11
C ARG A 98 10.17 -7.47 17.97
N ASP A 99 11.50 -7.43 18.02
CA ASP A 99 12.24 -6.47 18.84
C ASP A 99 11.95 -5.03 18.39
N LEU A 100 11.89 -4.81 17.07
CA LEU A 100 11.48 -3.53 16.48
C LEU A 100 10.08 -3.15 16.97
N LEU A 101 9.08 -4.01 16.76
CA LEU A 101 7.70 -3.71 17.14
C LEU A 101 7.55 -3.47 18.65
N ILE A 102 8.23 -4.26 19.50
CA ILE A 102 8.24 -4.04 20.95
C ILE A 102 8.82 -2.67 21.29
N SER A 103 9.98 -2.32 20.72
CA SER A 103 10.61 -1.02 20.97
C SER A 103 9.72 0.14 20.51
N THR A 104 9.03 -0.03 19.37
CA THR A 104 8.10 0.96 18.82
C THR A 104 6.89 1.14 19.72
N MET A 105 6.27 0.05 20.21
CA MET A 105 5.14 0.11 21.14
C MET A 105 5.54 0.72 22.50
N GLN A 106 6.75 0.45 22.98
CA GLN A 106 7.25 1.06 24.22
C GLN A 106 7.49 2.55 24.04
N GLY A 107 8.14 2.97 22.96
CA GLY A 107 8.29 4.38 22.60
C GLY A 107 6.95 5.07 22.33
N ALA A 108 5.95 4.30 21.91
CA ALA A 108 4.57 4.75 21.73
C ALA A 108 3.86 5.09 23.04
N ALA A 109 4.34 4.62 24.19
CA ALA A 109 3.77 4.91 25.50
C ALA A 109 2.25 4.67 25.55
N ALA A 110 1.81 3.52 25.03
CA ALA A 110 0.40 3.10 24.91
C ALA A 110 -0.47 3.88 23.91
N ARG A 111 0.09 4.83 23.14
CA ARG A 111 -0.62 5.43 22.00
C ARG A 111 -0.77 4.39 20.88
N ALA A 112 -1.85 4.50 20.10
CA ALA A 112 -2.06 3.66 18.94
C ALA A 112 -0.99 3.97 17.87
N LEU A 113 -0.47 2.92 17.23
CA LEU A 113 0.41 3.07 16.07
C LEU A 113 -0.40 3.45 14.83
N SER A 114 0.30 3.92 13.80
CA SER A 114 -0.28 4.41 12.56
C SER A 114 0.01 3.40 11.45
N LEU A 115 -0.99 2.62 11.06
CA LEU A 115 -0.89 1.64 10.00
C LEU A 115 -0.78 2.36 8.64
N CYS A 116 0.31 2.11 7.93
CA CYS A 116 0.57 2.61 6.59
C CYS A 116 0.18 1.54 5.56
N PHE A 117 -0.74 1.89 4.67
CA PHE A 117 -1.16 1.08 3.54
C PHE A 117 -0.37 1.48 2.30
N TYR A 118 0.43 0.57 1.76
CA TYR A 118 1.16 0.77 0.52
C TYR A 118 0.59 -0.14 -0.56
N ALA A 119 0.25 0.42 -1.72
CA ALA A 119 -0.17 -0.37 -2.86
C ALA A 119 0.31 0.23 -4.18
N ASP A 120 0.85 -0.64 -5.03
CA ASP A 120 1.44 -0.27 -6.32
C ASP A 120 1.21 -1.37 -7.38
N GLU A 121 1.20 -0.96 -8.64
CA GLU A 121 1.00 -1.81 -9.80
C GLU A 121 2.32 -2.10 -10.53
N ILE A 122 2.92 -3.22 -10.18
CA ILE A 122 4.27 -3.59 -10.63
C ILE A 122 4.18 -4.42 -11.91
N ASN A 123 5.11 -4.14 -12.82
CA ASN A 123 5.34 -4.96 -14.00
C ASN A 123 6.66 -5.75 -13.90
N PRO A 124 6.62 -7.03 -13.49
CA PRO A 124 7.81 -7.87 -13.42
C PRO A 124 8.29 -8.38 -14.79
N GLY A 125 7.56 -8.06 -15.88
CA GLY A 125 7.91 -8.42 -17.25
C GLY A 125 8.66 -7.32 -18.00
N ASN A 126 8.82 -7.51 -19.31
CA ASN A 126 9.31 -6.44 -20.18
C ASN A 126 8.22 -5.37 -20.33
N SER A 127 8.47 -4.16 -19.84
CA SER A 127 7.54 -3.03 -19.91
C SER A 127 7.19 -2.58 -21.33
N LEU A 128 7.96 -3.03 -22.34
CA LEU A 128 7.71 -2.78 -23.77
C LEU A 128 7.02 -3.95 -24.48
N ALA A 129 6.74 -5.06 -23.79
CA ALA A 129 6.01 -6.16 -24.40
C ALA A 129 4.57 -5.76 -24.73
N VAL A 130 4.06 -6.25 -25.86
CA VAL A 130 2.68 -6.02 -26.33
C VAL A 130 1.67 -6.57 -25.32
N GLU A 131 2.00 -7.70 -24.66
CA GLU A 131 1.16 -8.31 -23.64
C GLU A 131 1.76 -8.12 -22.24
N GLN A 132 1.06 -7.34 -21.41
CA GLN A 132 1.45 -7.08 -20.02
C GLN A 132 0.77 -8.05 -19.04
N ASN A 133 0.66 -9.33 -19.42
CA ASN A 133 -0.07 -10.37 -18.68
C ASN A 133 0.53 -10.74 -17.31
N ARG A 134 1.69 -10.18 -16.97
CA ARG A 134 2.39 -10.40 -15.69
C ARG A 134 2.28 -9.21 -14.75
N LYS A 135 1.61 -8.12 -15.14
CA LYS A 135 1.39 -6.97 -14.26
C LYS A 135 0.55 -7.39 -13.05
N ILE A 136 0.95 -6.93 -11.87
CA ILE A 136 0.36 -7.31 -10.59
C ILE A 136 0.18 -6.07 -9.72
N TRP A 137 -0.89 -6.05 -8.95
CA TRP A 137 -1.03 -5.18 -7.79
C TRP A 137 -0.44 -5.87 -6.57
N CYS A 138 0.47 -5.18 -5.90
CA CYS A 138 0.99 -5.59 -4.60
C CYS A 138 0.47 -4.65 -3.52
N VAL A 139 0.08 -5.21 -2.38
CA VAL A 139 -0.31 -4.46 -1.18
C VAL A 139 0.58 -4.89 -0.02
N TYR A 140 1.13 -3.89 0.67
CA TYR A 140 1.96 -4.07 1.85
C TYR A 140 1.45 -3.18 2.99
N LEU A 141 1.66 -3.63 4.22
CA LEU A 141 1.34 -2.86 5.41
C LEU A 141 2.59 -2.66 6.28
N SER A 142 2.69 -1.50 6.91
CA SER A 142 3.72 -1.22 7.91
C SER A 142 3.21 -0.23 8.96
N PHE A 143 4.05 0.17 9.92
CA PHE A 143 3.75 1.19 10.91
C PHE A 143 4.64 2.41 10.71
N LEU A 144 4.05 3.61 10.65
CA LEU A 144 4.81 4.85 10.41
C LEU A 144 5.86 5.11 11.51
N GLU A 145 5.61 4.64 12.72
CA GLU A 145 6.49 4.78 13.88
C GLU A 145 7.79 3.98 13.78
N PHE A 146 7.95 3.10 12.78
CA PHE A 146 9.26 2.53 12.46
C PHE A 146 10.25 3.59 11.94
N GLY A 147 9.75 4.72 11.47
CA GLY A 147 10.54 5.84 11.00
C GLY A 147 11.14 5.61 9.60
N PRO A 148 11.59 6.69 8.94
CA PRO A 148 11.91 6.68 7.51
C PRO A 148 13.07 5.75 7.15
N VAL A 149 14.06 5.62 8.03
CA VAL A 149 15.25 4.77 7.77
C VAL A 149 14.90 3.28 7.73
N ILE A 150 13.98 2.84 8.58
CA ILE A 150 13.55 1.44 8.62
C ILE A 150 12.51 1.18 7.53
N LEU A 151 11.59 2.13 7.30
CA LEU A 151 10.60 2.03 6.23
C LEU A 151 11.21 2.05 4.82
N ALA A 152 12.43 2.53 4.65
CA ALA A 152 13.20 2.40 3.40
C ALA A 152 13.67 0.96 3.12
N ARG A 153 13.43 0.00 4.03
CA ARG A 153 13.85 -1.39 3.89
C ARG A 153 12.63 -2.28 3.65
N GLU A 154 12.71 -3.16 2.66
CA GLU A 154 11.64 -4.12 2.33
C GLU A 154 11.21 -4.97 3.55
N GLN A 155 12.13 -5.26 4.48
CA GLN A 155 11.85 -6.12 5.64
C GLN A 155 10.94 -5.46 6.69
N ALA A 156 10.69 -4.15 6.57
CA ALA A 156 9.75 -3.42 7.42
C ALA A 156 8.29 -3.52 6.93
N TRP A 157 8.06 -4.12 5.76
CA TRP A 157 6.77 -4.17 5.10
C TRP A 157 6.21 -5.60 5.08
N LEU A 158 5.00 -5.77 5.62
CA LEU A 158 4.29 -7.03 5.64
C LEU A 158 3.55 -7.24 4.31
N PRO A 159 3.85 -8.29 3.54
CA PRO A 159 3.19 -8.53 2.25
C PRO A 159 1.78 -9.10 2.47
N ILE A 160 0.76 -8.34 2.09
CA ILE A 160 -0.64 -8.73 2.30
C ILE A 160 -1.23 -9.37 1.05
N CYS A 161 -1.00 -8.77 -0.11
CA CYS A 161 -1.70 -9.16 -1.31
C CYS A 161 -0.81 -9.01 -2.53
N CYS A 162 -0.91 -9.97 -3.44
CA CYS A 162 -0.30 -9.93 -4.76
C CYS A 162 -1.32 -10.48 -5.76
N GLN A 163 -1.96 -9.61 -6.53
CA GLN A 163 -3.03 -9.97 -7.45
C GLN A 163 -2.71 -9.56 -8.87
N ARG A 164 -3.10 -10.37 -9.86
CA ARG A 164 -2.93 -10.00 -11.27
C ARG A 164 -3.74 -8.76 -11.59
N SER A 165 -3.13 -7.81 -12.29
CA SER A 165 -3.81 -6.60 -12.76
C SER A 165 -5.05 -6.90 -13.59
N THR A 166 -5.04 -8.00 -14.36
CA THR A 166 -6.20 -8.47 -15.12
C THR A 166 -7.37 -8.89 -14.22
N LEU A 167 -7.09 -9.55 -13.09
CA LEU A 167 -8.09 -9.94 -12.11
C LEU A 167 -8.64 -8.70 -11.39
N VAL A 168 -7.76 -7.81 -10.92
CA VAL A 168 -8.16 -6.54 -10.28
C VAL A 168 -9.01 -5.69 -11.23
N SER A 169 -8.65 -5.61 -12.52
CA SER A 169 -9.40 -4.85 -13.53
C SER A 169 -10.80 -5.42 -13.79
N ALA A 170 -11.02 -6.71 -13.53
CA ALA A 170 -12.32 -7.35 -13.64
C ALA A 170 -13.25 -7.03 -12.46
N LEU A 171 -12.72 -6.49 -11.34
CA LEU A 171 -13.52 -6.00 -10.23
C LEU A 171 -14.22 -4.69 -10.59
N PRO A 172 -15.50 -4.50 -10.24
CA PRO A 172 -16.21 -3.24 -10.45
C PRO A 172 -15.46 -2.01 -9.93
N GLY A 173 -14.92 -2.07 -8.71
CA GLY A 173 -14.14 -0.98 -8.11
C GLY A 173 -12.62 -1.10 -8.28
N GLY A 174 -12.12 -2.05 -9.06
CA GLY A 174 -10.68 -2.21 -9.29
C GLY A 174 -9.89 -2.40 -7.99
N VAL A 175 -8.72 -1.75 -7.91
CA VAL A 175 -7.86 -1.76 -6.70
C VAL A 175 -8.54 -1.11 -5.50
N SER A 176 -9.43 -0.14 -5.73
CA SER A 176 -10.21 0.52 -4.68
C SER A 176 -11.09 -0.48 -3.91
N GLN A 177 -11.74 -1.40 -4.64
CA GLN A 177 -12.54 -2.47 -4.04
C GLN A 177 -11.67 -3.52 -3.32
N LEU A 178 -10.51 -3.87 -3.89
CA LEU A 178 -9.56 -4.76 -3.23
C LEU A 178 -9.10 -4.18 -1.89
N ALA A 179 -8.73 -2.90 -1.86
CA ALA A 179 -8.33 -2.22 -0.64
C ALA A 179 -9.48 -2.14 0.38
N ALA A 180 -10.72 -1.91 -0.08
CA ALA A 180 -11.88 -1.96 0.78
C ALA A 180 -12.02 -3.33 1.46
N CYS A 181 -11.94 -4.43 0.71
CA CYS A 181 -12.01 -5.78 1.30
C CYS A 181 -10.92 -6.01 2.36
N ILE A 182 -9.69 -5.58 2.11
CA ILE A 182 -8.58 -5.72 3.08
C ILE A 182 -8.83 -4.88 4.33
N LEU A 183 -9.29 -3.63 4.18
CA LEU A 183 -9.52 -2.73 5.31
C LEU A 183 -10.74 -3.13 6.14
N GLU A 184 -11.80 -3.64 5.52
CA GLU A 184 -12.94 -4.24 6.22
C GLU A 184 -12.49 -5.44 7.07
N ASP A 185 -11.66 -6.32 6.49
CA ASP A 185 -11.14 -7.50 7.18
C ASP A 185 -10.30 -7.13 8.42
N ILE A 186 -9.58 -6.01 8.35
CA ILE A 186 -8.73 -5.53 9.45
C ILE A 186 -9.54 -4.76 10.50
N PHE A 187 -10.41 -3.84 10.12
CA PHE A 187 -10.99 -2.87 11.06
C PHE A 187 -12.45 -3.11 11.41
N ASN A 188 -13.16 -3.94 10.65
CA ASN A 188 -14.59 -4.19 10.81
C ASN A 188 -14.92 -5.70 10.81
N SER A 189 -13.95 -6.57 11.08
CA SER A 189 -14.20 -8.01 11.26
C SER A 189 -14.39 -8.36 12.74
N ASP A 190 -15.09 -9.47 13.00
CA ASP A 190 -15.31 -9.99 14.36
C ASP A 190 -14.06 -10.62 14.99
N ARG A 191 -12.90 -10.55 14.31
CA ARG A 191 -11.66 -11.18 14.79
C ARG A 191 -10.96 -10.35 15.86
N ALA A 192 -10.95 -9.03 15.70
CA ALA A 192 -10.29 -8.12 16.62
C ALA A 192 -10.74 -6.67 16.42
N GLU A 193 -10.61 -5.85 17.46
CA GLU A 193 -10.88 -4.41 17.40
C GLU A 193 -9.57 -3.62 17.65
N PRO A 194 -8.76 -3.34 16.61
CA PRO A 194 -7.40 -2.82 16.78
C PRO A 194 -7.32 -1.39 17.32
N GLU A 195 -8.35 -0.57 17.11
CA GLU A 195 -8.34 0.85 17.46
C GLU A 195 -8.61 1.08 18.96
N ILE A 196 -9.66 0.42 19.49
CA ILE A 196 -10.14 0.63 20.86
C ILE A 196 -9.52 -0.41 21.79
N LEU A 197 -9.87 -1.69 21.59
CA LEU A 197 -9.39 -2.76 22.45
C LEU A 197 -7.95 -3.15 22.14
N GLY A 198 -7.47 -2.99 20.91
CA GLY A 198 -6.18 -3.51 20.46
C GLY A 198 -6.19 -5.02 20.23
N ILE A 199 -5.09 -5.52 19.71
CA ILE A 199 -4.85 -6.95 19.49
C ILE A 199 -3.80 -7.48 20.48
N GLN A 200 -3.88 -8.78 20.78
CA GLN A 200 -2.91 -9.46 21.64
C GLN A 200 -1.89 -10.22 20.79
N LEU A 201 -0.63 -9.86 20.89
CA LEU A 201 0.48 -10.58 20.29
C LEU A 201 1.15 -11.48 21.34
N GLN A 202 1.41 -12.73 20.99
CA GLN A 202 2.08 -13.68 21.87
C GLN A 202 3.53 -13.89 21.45
N GLY A 203 4.47 -13.66 22.37
CA GLY A 203 5.89 -13.92 22.19
C GLY A 203 6.27 -15.40 22.29
N PRO A 204 7.52 -15.78 21.94
CA PRO A 204 7.97 -17.17 21.99
C PRO A 204 7.93 -17.81 23.37
N ALA A 205 8.09 -17.03 24.45
CA ALA A 205 7.98 -17.53 25.83
C ALA A 205 6.57 -17.33 26.40
N LYS A 206 5.57 -17.16 25.52
CA LYS A 206 4.15 -16.92 25.85
C LYS A 206 3.90 -15.58 26.52
N GLU A 207 4.81 -14.62 26.41
CA GLU A 207 4.59 -13.25 26.86
C GLU A 207 3.49 -12.61 26.03
N LEU A 208 2.64 -11.80 26.68
CA LEU A 208 1.53 -11.14 26.01
C LEU A 208 1.83 -9.66 25.84
N TYR A 209 1.65 -9.20 24.60
CA TYR A 209 1.86 -7.83 24.20
C TYR A 209 0.58 -7.27 23.61
N LYS A 210 0.20 -6.07 24.02
CA LYS A 210 -0.99 -5.40 23.51
C LYS A 210 -0.58 -4.38 22.46
N LEU A 211 -1.02 -4.57 21.23
CA LEU A 211 -0.83 -3.61 20.14
C LEU A 211 -2.14 -2.91 19.82
N ARG A 212 -2.14 -1.58 19.82
CA ARG A 212 -3.24 -0.76 19.29
C ARG A 212 -2.75 -0.04 18.05
N PHE A 213 -3.61 0.07 17.04
CA PHE A 213 -3.29 0.85 15.85
C PHE A 213 -4.55 1.39 15.16
N THR A 214 -4.36 2.45 14.38
CA THR A 214 -5.37 3.10 13.54
C THR A 214 -4.87 3.14 12.10
N LEU A 215 -5.75 3.39 11.12
CA LEU A 215 -5.33 3.66 9.74
C LEU A 215 -4.67 5.04 9.67
N GLY A 216 -3.38 5.07 9.38
CA GLY A 216 -2.57 6.28 9.43
C GLY A 216 -2.37 6.96 8.08
N ALA A 217 -1.99 6.20 7.05
CA ALA A 217 -1.67 6.77 5.74
C ALA A 217 -1.83 5.74 4.61
N PHE A 218 -2.02 6.25 3.40
CA PHE A 218 -1.88 5.54 2.14
C PHE A 218 -0.62 6.06 1.43
N LEU A 219 0.46 5.27 1.46
CA LEU A 219 1.68 5.56 0.70
C LEU A 219 1.48 5.06 -0.73
N GLN A 220 1.48 5.94 -1.72
CA GLN A 220 1.29 5.55 -3.13
C GLN A 220 1.90 6.57 -4.09
N ASP A 221 2.12 6.14 -5.34
CA ASP A 221 2.36 7.06 -6.44
C ASP A 221 1.06 7.79 -6.87
N GLY A 222 1.16 8.74 -7.78
CA GLY A 222 0.01 9.52 -8.24
C GLY A 222 -1.07 8.69 -8.95
N GLN A 223 -0.69 7.67 -9.72
CA GLN A 223 -1.65 6.84 -10.46
C GLN A 223 -2.41 5.88 -9.53
N ALA A 224 -1.71 5.26 -8.58
CA ALA A 224 -2.31 4.39 -7.59
C ALA A 224 -3.25 5.17 -6.67
N HIS A 225 -2.88 6.38 -6.23
CA HIS A 225 -3.79 7.29 -5.52
C HIS A 225 -5.07 7.58 -6.32
N LYS A 226 -4.93 7.89 -7.61
CA LYS A 226 -6.06 8.14 -8.52
C LYS A 226 -7.02 6.96 -8.56
N LEU A 227 -6.50 5.75 -8.72
CA LEU A 227 -7.30 4.53 -8.80
C LEU A 227 -7.89 4.11 -7.45
N LEU A 228 -7.12 4.23 -6.36
CA LEU A 228 -7.54 3.84 -5.02
C LEU A 228 -8.66 4.74 -4.50
N PHE A 229 -8.54 6.06 -4.65
CA PHE A 229 -9.54 7.01 -4.16
C PHE A 229 -10.58 7.41 -5.21
N SER A 230 -10.61 6.73 -6.36
CA SER A 230 -11.54 7.04 -7.47
C SER A 230 -11.50 8.51 -7.90
N VAL A 231 -10.32 9.11 -7.88
CA VAL A 231 -10.08 10.49 -8.28
C VAL A 231 -9.86 10.54 -9.79
N LYS A 232 -10.21 11.65 -10.44
CA LYS A 232 -10.02 11.83 -11.89
C LYS A 232 -8.61 12.26 -12.28
N GLY A 233 -7.89 12.91 -11.38
CA GLY A 233 -6.56 13.46 -11.67
C GLY A 233 -6.61 14.41 -12.87
N ASP A 234 -5.69 14.22 -13.80
CA ASP A 234 -5.57 14.93 -15.08
C ASP A 234 -6.85 14.96 -15.96
N SER A 235 -7.75 13.98 -15.79
CA SER A 235 -9.02 13.91 -16.54
C SER A 235 -10.18 14.71 -15.91
N GLY A 236 -9.95 15.34 -14.76
CA GLY A 236 -10.92 16.18 -14.06
C GLY A 236 -10.64 17.67 -14.27
N THR A 237 -11.69 18.49 -14.19
CA THR A 237 -11.52 19.94 -14.08
C THR A 237 -10.86 20.28 -12.75
N ARG A 238 -11.33 19.70 -11.65
CA ARG A 238 -10.58 19.65 -10.40
C ARG A 238 -9.60 18.48 -10.44
N CYS A 239 -8.33 18.79 -10.72
CA CYS A 239 -7.30 17.78 -10.95
C CYS A 239 -6.60 17.32 -9.67
N CYS A 240 -6.65 18.13 -8.60
CA CYS A 240 -6.08 17.83 -7.29
C CYS A 240 -7.19 17.81 -6.25
N ILE A 241 -7.31 16.73 -5.47
CA ILE A 241 -8.28 16.67 -4.36
C ILE A 241 -7.77 17.31 -3.07
N LEU A 242 -6.45 17.54 -2.96
CA LEU A 242 -5.85 18.24 -1.83
C LEU A 242 -6.05 19.75 -1.91
N CYS A 243 -6.31 20.29 -3.10
CA CYS A 243 -6.53 21.72 -3.34
C CYS A 243 -8.00 21.97 -3.75
N GLN A 244 -8.58 23.07 -3.28
CA GLN A 244 -9.94 23.48 -3.63
C GLN A 244 -9.96 24.40 -4.85
N ASN A 245 -8.91 25.20 -5.02
CA ASN A 245 -8.84 26.27 -6.01
C ASN A 245 -8.02 25.91 -7.27
N VAL A 246 -7.37 24.75 -7.30
CA VAL A 246 -6.58 24.34 -8.47
C VAL A 246 -7.45 23.61 -9.48
N VAL A 247 -7.51 24.15 -10.70
CA VAL A 247 -8.23 23.57 -11.83
C VAL A 247 -7.32 23.31 -13.03
N ALA A 248 -7.72 22.40 -13.91
CA ALA A 248 -7.02 22.13 -15.15
C ALA A 248 -6.98 23.39 -16.04
N GLN A 249 -5.82 23.69 -16.63
CA GLN A 249 -5.63 24.87 -17.50
C GLN A 249 -6.62 24.90 -18.68
N GLY A 250 -6.97 23.74 -19.24
CA GLY A 250 -7.95 23.62 -20.32
C GLY A 250 -9.42 23.73 -19.91
N SER A 251 -9.72 24.05 -18.65
CA SER A 251 -11.10 24.16 -18.16
C SER A 251 -11.82 25.43 -18.59
N ASN A 252 -11.08 26.48 -18.97
CA ASN A 252 -11.61 27.81 -19.32
C ASN A 252 -12.56 28.39 -18.26
N LEU A 253 -12.39 28.01 -16.99
CA LEU A 253 -13.14 28.59 -15.88
C LEU A 253 -12.48 29.90 -15.47
N GLU A 254 -13.24 31.00 -15.59
CA GLU A 254 -12.87 32.31 -15.09
C GLU A 254 -13.55 32.52 -13.73
N ASP A 255 -12.77 32.48 -12.66
CA ASP A 255 -13.23 32.75 -11.29
C ASP A 255 -12.10 33.43 -10.51
N ALA A 256 -12.44 34.32 -9.58
CA ALA A 256 -11.45 35.09 -8.82
C ALA A 256 -10.60 34.22 -7.87
N VAL A 257 -11.09 33.04 -7.52
CA VAL A 257 -10.44 32.11 -6.59
C VAL A 257 -9.77 30.96 -7.34
N LEU A 258 -10.35 30.49 -8.45
CA LEU A 258 -9.81 29.37 -9.22
C LEU A 258 -8.54 29.76 -9.98
N THR A 259 -7.56 28.87 -9.97
CA THR A 259 -6.29 29.06 -10.67
C THR A 259 -5.84 27.76 -11.32
N SER A 260 -5.15 27.87 -12.46
CA SER A 260 -4.43 26.76 -13.07
C SER A 260 -2.91 26.92 -12.96
N LEU A 261 -2.44 27.96 -12.27
CA LEU A 261 -1.03 28.39 -12.25
C LEU A 261 -0.52 28.63 -10.83
N ALA A 262 -0.99 27.85 -9.85
CA ALA A 262 -0.45 27.92 -8.50
C ALA A 262 1.03 27.49 -8.52
N SER A 263 1.91 28.36 -8.05
CA SER A 263 3.37 28.19 -8.03
C SER A 263 3.97 28.17 -6.62
N ALA A 264 3.19 28.61 -5.62
CA ALA A 264 3.57 28.62 -4.22
C ALA A 264 2.47 28.01 -3.34
N GLU A 265 2.82 27.50 -2.16
CA GLU A 265 1.87 26.84 -1.26
C GLU A 265 0.82 27.82 -0.71
N GLU A 266 1.21 29.08 -0.51
CA GLU A 266 0.34 30.15 -0.01
C GLU A 266 -0.78 30.52 -0.99
N GLU A 267 -0.62 30.14 -2.27
CA GLU A 267 -1.64 30.31 -3.31
C GLU A 267 -2.68 29.18 -3.29
N LEU A 268 -2.45 28.12 -2.50
CA LEU A 268 -3.32 26.96 -2.43
C LEU A 268 -4.36 27.11 -1.31
N ILE A 269 -5.62 26.85 -1.66
CA ILE A 269 -6.68 26.64 -0.68
C ILE A 269 -6.75 25.13 -0.43
N LEU A 270 -6.22 24.69 0.70
CA LEU A 270 -6.18 23.26 1.04
C LEU A 270 -7.59 22.72 1.35
N THR A 271 -7.82 21.49 0.94
CA THR A 271 -9.04 20.74 1.22
C THR A 271 -8.94 20.12 2.61
N SER A 272 -10.05 20.02 3.34
CA SER A 272 -10.12 19.23 4.58
C SER A 272 -10.81 17.88 4.31
N ASP A 273 -10.63 16.91 5.22
CA ASP A 273 -11.38 15.65 5.14
C ASP A 273 -12.90 15.87 5.12
N ALA A 274 -13.39 16.87 5.88
CA ALA A 274 -14.80 17.22 5.91
C ALA A 274 -15.30 17.78 4.57
N ASP A 275 -14.48 18.55 3.87
CA ASP A 275 -14.84 19.07 2.52
C ASP A 275 -14.84 17.96 1.48
N PHE A 276 -13.87 17.03 1.56
CA PHE A 276 -13.85 15.86 0.69
C PHE A 276 -15.07 14.96 0.94
N GLU A 277 -15.38 14.67 2.20
CA GLU A 277 -16.57 13.89 2.59
C GLU A 277 -17.86 14.55 2.09
N ARG A 278 -17.99 15.87 2.24
CA ARG A 278 -19.13 16.63 1.68
C ARG A 278 -19.20 16.50 0.15
N SER A 279 -18.06 16.48 -0.54
CA SER A 279 -18.00 16.30 -1.99
C SER A 279 -18.48 14.92 -2.41
N VAL A 280 -18.10 13.86 -1.68
CA VAL A 280 -18.56 12.48 -1.90
C VAL A 280 -20.07 12.35 -1.66
N GLN A 281 -20.57 12.89 -0.55
CA GLN A 281 -22.01 12.86 -0.24
C GLN A 281 -22.83 13.65 -1.27
N THR A 282 -22.31 14.79 -1.73
CA THR A 282 -22.94 15.56 -2.80
C THR A 282 -22.96 14.77 -4.10
N LEU A 283 -21.88 14.06 -4.45
CA LEU A 283 -21.82 13.22 -5.64
C LEU A 283 -22.85 12.09 -5.59
N LEU A 284 -23.03 11.43 -4.43
CA LEU A 284 -24.05 10.40 -4.23
C LEU A 284 -25.46 10.93 -4.48
N ARG A 285 -25.78 12.12 -3.95
CA ARG A 285 -27.06 12.79 -4.20
C ARG A 285 -27.22 13.19 -5.67
N LYS A 286 -26.17 13.72 -6.29
CA LYS A 286 -26.22 14.14 -7.71
C LYS A 286 -26.38 12.98 -8.66
N HIS A 287 -25.91 11.79 -8.30
CA HIS A 287 -26.15 10.57 -9.07
C HIS A 287 -27.64 10.23 -9.20
N THR A 288 -28.46 10.55 -8.19
CA THR A 288 -29.91 10.29 -8.22
C THR A 288 -30.72 11.45 -8.83
N GLU A 289 -30.20 12.68 -8.75
CA GLU A 289 -30.87 13.88 -9.27
C GLU A 289 -30.61 14.14 -10.76
N LEU A 290 -29.40 13.85 -11.26
CA LEU A 290 -28.96 14.26 -12.60
C LEU A 290 -29.12 13.15 -13.64
N ASN A 291 -29.33 13.56 -14.90
CA ASN A 291 -29.20 12.63 -16.01
C ASN A 291 -27.72 12.25 -16.25
N LYS A 292 -27.49 11.23 -17.09
CA LYS A 292 -26.14 10.68 -17.35
C LYS A 292 -25.13 11.72 -17.86
N GLY A 293 -25.56 12.66 -18.70
CA GLY A 293 -24.68 13.69 -19.28
C GLY A 293 -24.25 14.70 -18.23
N ASP A 294 -25.23 15.27 -17.51
CA ASP A 294 -24.96 16.25 -16.46
C ASP A 294 -24.19 15.63 -15.30
N PHE A 295 -24.44 14.36 -14.98
CA PHE A 295 -23.68 13.64 -13.96
C PHE A 295 -22.23 13.38 -14.38
N ALA A 296 -21.97 13.12 -15.67
CA ALA A 296 -20.61 12.99 -16.17
C ALA A 296 -19.83 14.32 -16.06
N LEU A 297 -20.48 15.43 -16.39
CA LEU A 297 -19.94 16.79 -16.20
C LEU A 297 -19.70 17.09 -14.72
N TRP A 298 -20.62 16.70 -13.83
CA TRP A 298 -20.45 16.89 -12.39
C TRP A 298 -19.25 16.13 -11.84
N GLN A 299 -19.09 14.85 -12.22
CA GLN A 299 -17.91 14.05 -11.86
C GLN A 299 -16.62 14.70 -12.36
N GLN A 300 -16.63 15.25 -13.58
CA GLN A 300 -15.48 15.98 -14.13
C GLN A 300 -15.17 17.24 -13.30
N ALA A 301 -16.21 18.02 -12.97
CA ALA A 301 -16.08 19.25 -12.19
C ALA A 301 -15.53 18.99 -10.79
N CYS A 302 -16.08 18.01 -10.05
CA CYS A 302 -15.65 17.71 -8.68
C CYS A 302 -14.35 16.89 -8.60
N GLY A 303 -13.89 16.31 -9.72
CA GLY A 303 -12.67 15.52 -9.76
C GLY A 303 -12.79 14.10 -9.19
N ILE A 304 -14.01 13.60 -8.97
CA ILE A 304 -14.27 12.28 -8.37
C ILE A 304 -15.11 11.45 -9.36
N THR A 305 -14.72 10.20 -9.57
CA THR A 305 -15.48 9.22 -10.34
C THR A 305 -16.36 8.43 -9.40
N TYR A 306 -17.66 8.42 -9.67
CA TYR A 306 -18.62 7.64 -8.90
C TYR A 306 -18.49 6.15 -9.22
N ASN A 307 -18.29 5.36 -8.17
CA ASN A 307 -18.31 3.90 -8.25
C ASN A 307 -18.75 3.32 -6.89
N PRO A 308 -19.93 2.71 -6.78
CA PRO A 308 -20.43 2.23 -5.49
C PRO A 308 -19.57 1.12 -4.87
N ALA A 309 -18.71 0.45 -5.66
CA ALA A 309 -17.80 -0.57 -5.16
C ALA A 309 -16.42 -0.03 -4.74
N ALA A 310 -16.16 1.26 -4.93
CA ALA A 310 -14.89 1.87 -4.55
C ALA A 310 -14.83 2.22 -3.06
N LEU A 311 -13.61 2.25 -2.53
CA LEU A 311 -13.23 2.47 -1.13
C LEU A 311 -13.95 3.65 -0.49
N ILE A 312 -13.90 4.82 -1.14
CA ILE A 312 -14.47 6.06 -0.60
C ILE A 312 -16.00 6.08 -0.54
N PHE A 313 -16.67 5.11 -1.17
CA PHE A 313 -18.12 4.96 -1.15
C PHE A 313 -18.59 3.82 -0.22
N GLN A 314 -17.68 3.14 0.48
CA GLN A 314 -18.05 2.09 1.44
C GLN A 314 -18.49 2.71 2.77
N PRO A 315 -19.77 2.59 3.17
CA PRO A 315 -20.27 3.26 4.38
C PRO A 315 -19.56 2.81 5.66
N SER A 316 -19.23 1.52 5.75
CA SER A 316 -18.51 0.89 6.87
C SER A 316 -17.08 1.41 7.05
N LEU A 317 -16.47 1.99 6.00
CA LEU A 317 -15.11 2.54 6.05
C LEU A 317 -15.08 4.07 6.16
N GLN A 318 -16.22 4.76 6.12
CA GLN A 318 -16.30 6.23 6.12
C GLN A 318 -15.66 6.88 7.36
N ARG A 319 -15.68 6.19 8.50
CA ARG A 319 -15.01 6.63 9.74
C ARG A 319 -13.49 6.49 9.68
N LEU A 320 -12.99 5.55 8.89
CA LEU A 320 -11.58 5.15 8.83
C LEU A 320 -10.82 5.84 7.70
N VAL A 321 -11.42 5.87 6.51
CA VAL A 321 -10.77 6.34 5.29
C VAL A 321 -10.98 7.84 5.16
N LYS A 322 -9.88 8.57 5.31
CA LYS A 322 -9.78 10.02 5.28
C LYS A 322 -8.73 10.43 4.24
N PRO A 323 -9.11 10.46 2.94
CA PRO A 323 -8.13 10.56 1.86
C PRO A 323 -7.27 11.81 1.87
N ILE A 324 -7.69 12.90 2.53
CA ILE A 324 -6.92 14.13 2.56
C ILE A 324 -5.82 14.05 3.62
N SER A 325 -6.16 13.68 4.85
CA SER A 325 -5.17 13.55 5.94
C SER A 325 -4.29 12.31 5.83
N GLN A 326 -4.76 11.27 5.14
CA GLN A 326 -4.03 10.02 4.94
C GLN A 326 -3.25 9.98 3.62
N TRP A 327 -3.21 11.07 2.85
CA TRP A 327 -2.50 11.12 1.58
C TRP A 327 -0.98 11.17 1.79
N LEU A 328 -0.26 10.09 1.45
CA LEU A 328 1.19 10.07 1.50
C LEU A 328 1.77 9.71 0.13
N HIS A 329 2.59 10.61 -0.42
CA HIS A 329 3.23 10.36 -1.70
C HIS A 329 4.47 9.49 -1.55
N ASP A 330 4.58 8.50 -2.44
CA ASP A 330 5.84 7.83 -2.69
C ASP A 330 6.80 8.80 -3.41
N TRP A 331 7.62 9.46 -2.59
CA TRP A 331 8.61 10.42 -3.05
C TRP A 331 9.58 9.81 -4.08
N MET A 332 9.91 8.52 -3.98
CA MET A 332 10.83 7.89 -4.92
C MET A 332 10.17 7.81 -6.29
N HIS A 333 8.92 7.37 -6.39
CA HIS A 333 8.19 7.35 -7.66
C HIS A 333 7.95 8.74 -8.24
N CYS A 334 7.76 9.75 -7.37
CA CYS A 334 7.57 11.14 -7.80
C CYS A 334 8.84 11.78 -8.35
N PHE A 335 9.99 11.60 -7.68
CA PHE A 335 11.23 12.31 -8.00
C PHE A 335 12.25 11.48 -8.78
N PHE A 336 12.26 10.15 -8.62
CA PHE A 336 13.20 9.26 -9.29
C PHE A 336 12.50 8.41 -10.34
N GLN A 337 12.63 8.82 -11.61
CA GLN A 337 12.18 7.99 -12.73
C GLN A 337 13.40 7.41 -13.45
N LYS A 338 13.41 6.08 -13.64
CA LYS A 338 14.52 5.34 -14.27
C LYS A 338 15.89 5.57 -13.57
N GLY A 339 15.88 5.81 -12.27
CA GLY A 339 17.10 6.03 -11.47
C GLY A 339 17.70 7.44 -11.61
N ILE A 340 16.98 8.38 -12.22
CA ILE A 340 17.41 9.78 -12.39
C ILE A 340 16.49 10.68 -11.56
N TRP A 341 17.09 11.59 -10.78
CA TRP A 341 16.35 12.64 -10.09
C TRP A 341 15.84 13.66 -11.11
N LEU A 342 14.52 13.72 -11.30
CA LEU A 342 13.89 14.66 -12.20
C LEU A 342 13.67 15.99 -11.47
N LEU A 343 14.37 17.03 -11.91
CA LEU A 343 14.15 18.41 -11.48
C LEU A 343 13.46 19.18 -12.61
N GLY A 344 12.21 19.60 -12.39
CA GLY A 344 11.54 20.55 -13.27
C GLY A 344 11.91 21.98 -12.88
N LEU A 345 12.65 22.69 -13.74
CA LEU A 345 12.92 24.12 -13.60
C LEU A 345 11.94 24.89 -14.48
N THR A 346 10.96 25.55 -13.87
CA THR A 346 10.13 26.53 -14.58
C THR A 346 10.89 27.85 -14.59
N ILE A 347 11.38 28.24 -15.76
CA ILE A 347 11.99 29.57 -15.96
C ILE A 347 10.87 30.48 -16.47
N PRO A 348 10.33 31.40 -15.64
CA PRO A 348 9.36 32.36 -16.12
C PRO A 348 10.05 33.29 -17.12
N PHE A 349 9.60 33.28 -18.37
CA PHE A 349 9.98 34.33 -19.32
C PHE A 349 9.06 35.53 -19.06
N PRO A 350 9.60 36.71 -18.74
CA PRO A 350 8.79 37.91 -18.65
C PRO A 350 8.20 38.22 -20.04
N SER A 351 6.88 38.38 -20.08
CA SER A 351 6.13 38.88 -21.25
C SER A 351 6.34 40.37 -21.46
#